data_AF-A0AAN7Z1Q2-F1
#
_entry.id   AF-A0AAN7Z1Q2-F1
#
_cell.length_a   1.000
_cell.length_b   1.000
_cell.length_c   1.000
_cell.angle_alpha   90.00
_cell.angle_beta   90.00
_cell.angle_gamma   90.00
#
_symmetry.space_group_name_H-M   'P 1'
#
loop_
_entity.id
_entity.type
_entity.pdbx_description
1 polymer ?
#
loop_
_entity_poly.entity_id
_entity_poly.type
_entity_poly.pdbx_seq_one_letter_code
_entity_poly.pdbx_strand_id
1 'polypeptide(L)'
;MAGYINKLHIRRVSASAPLLLCSLSSTHHLLALSSYTHTFFPEQAALQYLKMSLPQNTGVSNAAAPPQSSRFDPTFTQHCLDTMGPNTTPRNRQVLGALIRHIHDFSREVELTIDEWMAGVKFVNELGRIYAESNKMRNETHRICDILGLETVVDEIAHKIVSDTGTDPTSSAILGPFWSPNAPFRENGGTIIQNPNPTGRVCLVHGVISDLVTGKPIPGAVFDIWQASSNGKYDFQDPENQTPNNLRGKFRADENGKYWFYCYHPTAYSLPQDGPSWQLLQMMDRHPMRPAHIHIMVTHADYKGCTTQLYPKDDPWLETDTVFAVKDDLIVDFKPLQGDDKAELELEYNVILAPKDYKGKVF
;
A
#
# COMPACT_ATOMS: atom_id res chain seq x y z
N MET A 1 4.80 -45.40 51.82
CA MET A 1 4.62 -44.21 52.69
C MET A 1 4.34 -43.03 51.77
N ALA A 2 3.06 -42.76 51.51
CA ALA A 2 2.31 -41.58 52.00
C ALA A 2 2.89 -40.28 51.43
N GLY A 3 2.28 -39.64 50.41
CA GLY A 3 1.03 -38.87 50.48
C GLY A 3 1.42 -37.39 50.65
N TYR A 4 1.07 -36.46 49.77
CA TYR A 4 -0.26 -35.87 49.70
C TYR A 4 -0.56 -35.23 48.33
N ILE A 5 -1.75 -35.57 47.85
CA ILE A 5 -2.53 -34.93 46.79
C ILE A 5 -3.25 -33.73 47.39
N ASN A 6 -3.46 -32.64 46.65
CA ASN A 6 -4.65 -31.81 46.88
C ASN A 6 -5.31 -31.33 45.59
N LYS A 7 -6.64 -31.52 45.60
CA LYS A 7 -7.59 -31.44 44.49
C LYS A 7 -8.15 -30.03 44.29
N LEU A 8 -8.55 -29.79 43.03
CA LEU A 8 -9.63 -28.94 42.52
C LEU A 8 -10.61 -28.33 43.55
N HIS A 9 -10.95 -27.06 43.33
CA HIS A 9 -12.28 -26.51 43.61
C HIS A 9 -12.82 -25.74 42.40
N ILE A 10 -13.75 -26.40 41.70
CA ILE A 10 -14.70 -25.80 40.76
C ILE A 10 -15.78 -25.12 41.60
N ARG A 11 -16.04 -23.83 41.39
CA ARG A 11 -17.32 -23.20 41.79
C ARG A 11 -18.09 -22.78 40.54
N ARG A 12 -19.11 -23.59 40.22
CA ARG A 12 -20.28 -23.16 39.44
C ARG A 12 -21.10 -22.21 40.30
N VAL A 13 -21.54 -21.10 39.73
CA VAL A 13 -22.69 -20.35 40.24
C VAL A 13 -23.72 -20.31 39.13
N SER A 14 -24.87 -20.95 39.37
CA SER A 14 -26.08 -20.86 38.55
C SER A 14 -27.22 -20.32 39.40
N ALA A 15 -27.91 -19.30 38.91
CA ALA A 15 -29.32 -18.95 39.17
C ALA A 15 -29.64 -17.75 38.25
N SER A 16 -30.33 -17.89 37.12
CA SER A 16 -31.77 -18.05 36.89
C SER A 16 -32.63 -16.77 37.09
N ALA A 17 -32.97 -16.17 35.95
CA ALA A 17 -34.22 -15.47 35.56
C ALA A 17 -34.52 -14.05 36.09
N PRO A 18 -35.38 -13.23 35.41
CA PRO A 18 -36.19 -13.53 34.22
C PRO A 18 -36.13 -12.53 33.05
N LEU A 19 -36.69 -13.00 31.94
CA LEU A 19 -37.12 -12.26 30.74
C LEU A 19 -38.09 -11.12 31.08
N LEU A 20 -37.95 -9.99 30.38
CA LEU A 20 -39.05 -9.07 30.13
C LEU A 20 -39.31 -9.01 28.62
N LEU A 21 -40.32 -9.78 28.20
CA LEU A 21 -41.06 -9.57 26.96
C LEU A 21 -41.95 -8.35 27.16
N CYS A 22 -41.87 -7.38 26.25
CA CYS A 22 -42.98 -6.45 26.00
C CYS A 22 -43.39 -6.61 24.54
N SER A 23 -44.46 -7.38 24.33
CA SER A 23 -45.34 -7.29 23.17
C SER A 23 -46.52 -6.40 23.52
N LEU A 24 -46.95 -5.56 22.58
CA LEU A 24 -48.31 -4.99 22.40
C LEU A 24 -48.22 -4.21 21.06
N SER A 25 -48.55 -4.86 19.95
CA SER A 25 -49.84 -4.81 19.24
C SER A 25 -50.12 -3.50 18.47
N SER A 26 -49.83 -3.56 17.17
CA SER A 26 -50.67 -3.19 16.02
C SER A 26 -51.68 -2.03 16.14
N THR A 27 -51.57 -1.02 15.25
CA THR A 27 -52.62 -0.66 14.28
C THR A 27 -52.14 0.37 13.24
N HIS A 28 -52.18 -0.04 11.97
CA HIS A 28 -52.58 0.69 10.75
C HIS A 28 -52.20 2.18 10.56
N HIS A 29 -51.33 2.45 9.57
CA HIS A 29 -51.75 3.25 8.41
C HIS A 29 -50.92 2.98 7.15
N LEU A 30 -51.62 3.13 6.02
CA LEU A 30 -51.33 2.76 4.65
C LEU A 30 -50.32 3.71 3.97
N LEU A 31 -49.61 3.15 2.98
CA LEU A 31 -49.22 3.74 1.69
C LEU A 31 -48.38 5.04 1.67
N ALA A 32 -47.15 4.91 1.17
CA ALA A 32 -46.77 5.53 -0.10
C ALA A 32 -45.45 4.95 -0.61
N LEU A 33 -45.54 4.22 -1.73
CA LEU A 33 -44.43 3.98 -2.64
C LEU A 33 -43.90 5.34 -3.15
N SER A 34 -42.61 5.59 -3.00
CA SER A 34 -41.90 6.60 -3.79
C SER A 34 -40.64 5.96 -4.34
N SER A 35 -40.73 5.64 -5.62
CA SER A 35 -39.65 5.36 -6.55
C SER A 35 -38.64 6.51 -6.53
N TYR A 36 -37.44 6.27 -6.00
CA TYR A 36 -36.26 7.08 -6.33
C TYR A 36 -35.63 6.51 -7.59
N THR A 37 -35.98 7.15 -8.70
CA THR A 37 -35.30 7.05 -9.99
C THR A 37 -33.83 7.42 -9.85
N HIS A 38 -32.95 6.53 -10.35
CA HIS A 38 -31.59 6.84 -10.73
C HIS A 38 -31.54 8.16 -11.53
N THR A 39 -30.85 9.16 -10.99
CA THR A 39 -30.37 10.29 -11.78
C THR A 39 -28.85 10.18 -11.87
N PHE A 40 -28.40 9.61 -12.99
CA PHE A 40 -27.04 9.82 -13.48
C PHE A 40 -26.84 11.33 -13.65
N PHE A 41 -25.77 11.87 -13.05
CA PHE A 41 -25.26 13.16 -13.50
C PHE A 41 -24.61 12.98 -14.88
N PRO A 42 -24.91 13.82 -15.87
CA PRO A 42 -24.25 13.75 -17.17
C PRO A 42 -22.81 14.27 -17.04
N GLU A 43 -21.89 13.40 -17.46
CA GLU A 43 -20.42 13.53 -17.53
C GLU A 43 -19.91 14.86 -18.15
N GLN A 44 -20.77 15.60 -18.86
CA GLN A 44 -20.41 16.84 -19.55
C GLN A 44 -20.41 18.10 -18.66
N ALA A 45 -21.12 18.12 -17.53
CA ALA A 45 -21.23 19.34 -16.71
C ALA A 45 -19.94 19.67 -15.94
N ALA A 46 -19.17 18.65 -15.53
CA ALA A 46 -17.89 18.85 -14.86
C ALA A 46 -16.78 19.32 -15.84
N LEU A 47 -16.81 18.83 -17.08
CA LEU A 47 -15.82 19.18 -18.11
C LEU A 47 -16.01 20.58 -18.70
N GLN A 48 -17.21 21.14 -18.66
CA GLN A 48 -17.49 22.46 -19.25
C GLN A 48 -17.08 23.63 -18.34
N TYR A 49 -17.04 23.42 -17.01
CA TYR A 49 -16.57 24.43 -16.06
C TYR A 49 -15.02 24.58 -16.03
N LEU A 50 -14.29 23.56 -16.46
CA LEU A 50 -12.81 23.55 -16.47
C LEU A 50 -12.18 24.15 -17.75
N LYS A 51 -12.97 24.62 -18.71
CA LYS A 51 -12.47 25.24 -19.96
C LYS A 51 -12.44 26.77 -19.94
N MET A 52 -12.76 27.42 -18.82
CA MET A 52 -12.67 28.88 -18.72
C MET A 52 -11.39 29.30 -18.01
N SER A 53 -10.45 29.82 -18.81
CA SER A 53 -9.25 30.57 -18.42
C SER A 53 -8.13 29.79 -17.73
N LEU A 54 -7.33 29.05 -18.52
CA LEU A 54 -5.96 28.70 -18.13
C LEU A 54 -5.06 29.95 -18.27
N PRO A 55 -4.40 30.45 -17.21
CA PRO A 55 -3.33 31.42 -17.37
C PRO A 55 -2.14 30.77 -18.09
N GLN A 56 -1.47 31.55 -18.93
CA GLN A 56 -0.30 31.10 -19.68
C GLN A 56 0.84 30.71 -18.73
N ASN A 57 1.40 29.54 -19.02
CA ASN A 57 2.51 28.91 -18.33
C ASN A 57 3.73 29.86 -18.30
N THR A 58 4.10 30.37 -17.12
CA THR A 58 5.40 31.00 -16.90
C THR A 58 6.20 30.06 -16.00
N GLY A 59 7.27 29.48 -16.53
CA GLY A 59 8.13 28.57 -15.79
C GLY A 59 8.67 29.25 -14.53
N VAL A 60 8.39 28.67 -13.37
CA VAL A 60 8.86 29.19 -12.09
C VAL A 60 10.15 28.47 -11.72
N SER A 61 11.24 29.22 -11.71
CA SER A 61 12.53 28.81 -11.16
C SER A 61 12.47 28.75 -9.63
N ASN A 62 12.97 27.67 -9.03
CA ASN A 62 13.18 27.53 -7.58
C ASN A 62 14.32 28.42 -7.07
N ALA A 63 14.08 29.71 -6.98
CA ALA A 63 14.89 30.62 -6.18
C ALA A 63 13.99 31.22 -5.09
N ALA A 64 14.34 30.99 -3.83
CA ALA A 64 13.61 31.55 -2.69
C ALA A 64 13.69 33.08 -2.74
N ALA A 65 12.57 33.72 -3.10
CA ALA A 65 12.41 35.16 -2.96
C ALA A 65 12.44 35.54 -1.45
N PRO A 66 12.99 36.71 -1.09
CA PRO A 66 12.97 37.19 0.29
C PRO A 66 11.53 37.33 0.80
N PRO A 67 11.28 37.25 2.12
CA PRO A 67 9.93 37.22 2.67
C PRO A 67 9.21 38.54 2.34
N GLN A 68 8.38 38.50 1.31
CA GLN A 68 7.45 39.55 0.99
C GLN A 68 6.37 39.51 2.06
N SER A 69 6.04 40.66 2.66
CA SER A 69 4.92 40.74 3.60
C SER A 69 3.66 40.23 2.89
N SER A 70 3.16 39.07 3.31
CA SER A 70 1.94 38.49 2.72
C SER A 70 0.79 39.49 2.86
N ARG A 71 -0.03 39.64 1.82
CA ARG A 71 -1.26 40.44 1.90
C ARG A 71 -2.31 39.83 2.85
N PHE A 72 -2.12 38.56 3.23
CA PHE A 72 -2.99 37.80 4.11
C PHE A 72 -2.53 37.92 5.57
N ASP A 73 -3.46 37.74 6.52
CA ASP A 73 -3.19 37.82 7.95
C ASP A 73 -2.05 36.85 8.36
N PRO A 74 -0.88 37.37 8.78
CA PRO A 74 0.25 36.53 9.14
C PRO A 74 0.07 35.81 10.49
N THR A 75 -0.94 36.20 11.28
CA THR A 75 -1.18 35.68 12.64
C THR A 75 -2.25 34.59 12.70
N PHE A 76 -3.10 34.48 11.68
CA PHE A 76 -4.25 33.56 11.67
C PHE A 76 -3.87 32.10 11.92
N THR A 77 -2.83 31.60 11.24
CA THR A 77 -2.38 30.21 11.41
C THR A 77 -1.94 29.94 12.85
N GLN A 78 -1.17 30.87 13.45
CA GLN A 78 -0.74 30.72 14.83
C GLN A 78 -1.94 30.75 15.79
N HIS A 79 -2.89 31.64 15.56
CA HIS A 79 -4.14 31.68 16.33
C HIS A 79 -4.87 30.33 16.30
N CYS A 80 -5.02 29.69 15.13
CA CYS A 80 -5.62 28.34 15.05
C CYS A 80 -4.84 27.31 15.85
N LEU A 81 -3.50 27.32 15.80
CA LEU A 81 -2.66 26.40 16.58
C LEU A 81 -2.82 26.61 18.09
N ASP A 82 -2.94 27.86 18.53
CA ASP A 82 -3.08 28.22 19.94
C ASP A 82 -4.42 27.76 20.53
N THR A 83 -5.42 27.44 19.70
CA THR A 83 -6.70 26.85 20.16
C THR A 83 -6.57 25.39 20.63
N MET A 84 -5.44 24.72 20.37
CA MET A 84 -5.23 23.34 20.81
C MET A 84 -5.17 23.24 22.34
N GLY A 85 -6.23 22.68 22.92
CA GLY A 85 -6.43 22.55 24.37
C GLY A 85 -5.36 21.74 25.13
N PRO A 86 -5.41 21.75 26.47
CA PRO A 86 -4.39 21.15 27.33
C PRO A 86 -4.31 19.62 27.22
N ASN A 87 -5.37 18.95 26.76
CA ASN A 87 -5.41 17.49 26.61
C ASN A 87 -4.78 16.99 25.30
N THR A 88 -4.34 17.87 24.41
CA THR A 88 -3.65 17.46 23.17
C THR A 88 -2.28 16.91 23.52
N THR A 89 -2.05 15.62 23.21
CA THR A 89 -0.77 14.95 23.46
C THR A 89 0.39 15.64 22.71
N PRO A 90 1.64 15.51 23.17
CA PRO A 90 2.79 16.08 22.48
C PRO A 90 2.88 15.65 21.01
N ARG A 91 2.62 14.37 20.70
CA ARG A 91 2.64 13.86 19.33
C ARG A 91 1.50 14.44 18.48
N ASN A 92 0.29 14.53 19.00
CA ASN A 92 -0.83 15.13 18.27
C ASN A 92 -0.57 16.61 17.98
N ARG A 93 0.00 17.35 18.95
CA ARG A 93 0.37 18.76 18.76
C ARG A 93 1.44 18.92 17.67
N GLN A 94 2.42 18.03 17.62
CA GLN A 94 3.44 18.01 16.57
C GLN A 94 2.83 17.74 15.19
N VAL A 95 2.06 16.65 15.05
CA VAL A 95 1.51 16.19 13.76
C VAL A 95 0.45 17.14 13.23
N LEU A 96 -0.58 17.44 14.04
CA LEU A 96 -1.68 18.32 13.62
C LEU A 96 -1.19 19.75 13.45
N GLY A 97 -0.21 20.19 14.24
CA GLY A 97 0.37 21.52 14.11
C GLY A 97 1.14 21.69 12.79
N ALA A 98 1.92 20.67 12.40
CA ALA A 98 2.55 20.66 11.08
C ALA A 98 1.50 20.63 9.95
N LEU A 99 0.49 19.77 10.05
CA LEU A 99 -0.59 19.67 9.07
C LEU A 99 -1.32 21.01 8.84
N ILE A 100 -1.75 21.67 9.93
CA ILE A 100 -2.44 22.96 9.86
C ILE A 100 -1.56 24.02 9.19
N ARG A 101 -0.28 24.10 9.57
CA ARG A 101 0.67 25.03 8.93
C ARG A 101 0.76 24.79 7.43
N HIS A 102 1.07 23.55 7.02
CA HIS A 102 1.27 23.24 5.60
C HIS A 102 0.00 23.39 4.76
N ILE A 103 -1.19 23.03 5.28
CA ILE A 103 -2.44 23.26 4.55
C ILE A 103 -2.73 24.75 4.40
N HIS A 104 -2.55 25.55 5.46
CA HIS A 104 -2.75 27.00 5.38
C HIS A 104 -1.73 27.67 4.45
N ASP A 105 -0.47 27.23 4.48
CA ASP A 105 0.58 27.73 3.61
C ASP A 105 0.29 27.38 2.14
N PHE A 106 -0.10 26.14 1.84
CA PHE A 106 -0.58 25.72 0.52
C PHE A 106 -1.74 26.60 0.04
N SER A 107 -2.77 26.81 0.88
CA SER A 107 -3.93 27.64 0.50
C SER A 107 -3.54 29.09 0.20
N ARG A 108 -2.57 29.66 0.91
CA ARG A 108 -2.05 31.01 0.63
C ARG A 108 -1.16 31.04 -0.61
N GLU A 109 -0.33 30.03 -0.81
CA GLU A 109 0.60 29.91 -1.93
C GLU A 109 -0.15 29.93 -3.27
N VAL A 110 -1.25 29.18 -3.37
CA VAL A 110 -2.06 29.11 -4.59
C VAL A 110 -3.23 30.10 -4.60
N GLU A 111 -3.37 30.91 -3.55
CA GLU A 111 -4.52 31.80 -3.32
C GLU A 111 -5.88 31.09 -3.54
N LEU A 112 -6.04 29.92 -2.92
CA LEU A 112 -7.14 28.97 -3.16
C LEU A 112 -8.52 29.65 -3.15
N THR A 113 -9.28 29.49 -4.22
CA THR A 113 -10.63 30.06 -4.34
C THR A 113 -11.67 29.23 -3.58
N ILE A 114 -12.83 29.82 -3.33
CA ILE A 114 -13.96 29.11 -2.69
C ILE A 114 -14.43 27.93 -3.54
N ASP A 115 -14.49 28.09 -4.86
CA ASP A 115 -14.95 27.04 -5.77
C ASP A 115 -13.96 25.86 -5.81
N GLU A 116 -12.65 26.14 -5.86
CA GLU A 116 -11.61 25.11 -5.78
C GLU A 116 -11.62 24.39 -4.42
N TRP A 117 -11.76 25.14 -3.32
CA TRP A 117 -11.91 24.55 -1.99
C TRP A 117 -13.13 23.63 -1.91
N MET A 118 -14.28 24.07 -2.42
CA MET A 118 -15.49 23.26 -2.45
C MET A 118 -15.36 22.03 -3.38
N ALA A 119 -14.60 22.13 -4.46
CA ALA A 119 -14.26 20.98 -5.30
C ALA A 119 -13.43 19.95 -4.50
N GLY A 120 -12.42 20.40 -3.75
CA GLY A 120 -11.64 19.55 -2.85
C GLY A 120 -12.48 18.88 -1.75
N VAL A 121 -13.42 19.60 -1.13
CA VAL A 121 -14.36 19.03 -0.15
C VAL A 121 -15.22 17.93 -0.78
N LYS A 122 -15.79 18.17 -1.97
CA LYS A 122 -16.58 17.17 -2.70
C LYS A 122 -15.73 15.94 -3.07
N PHE A 123 -14.49 16.16 -3.50
CA PHE A 123 -13.54 15.10 -3.81
C PHE A 123 -13.31 14.20 -2.60
N VAL A 124 -12.98 14.76 -1.42
CA VAL A 124 -12.77 13.98 -0.18
C VAL A 124 -14.04 13.22 0.24
N ASN A 125 -15.22 13.83 0.12
CA ASN A 125 -16.48 13.16 0.42
C ASN A 125 -16.71 11.94 -0.50
N GLU A 126 -16.35 12.04 -1.78
CA GLU A 126 -16.49 10.95 -2.74
C GLU A 126 -15.56 9.77 -2.41
N LEU A 127 -14.34 10.03 -1.95
CA LEU A 127 -13.43 8.98 -1.47
C LEU A 127 -14.08 8.14 -0.35
N GLY A 128 -14.70 8.83 0.62
CA GLY A 128 -15.39 8.21 1.75
C GLY A 128 -16.66 7.43 1.32
N ARG A 129 -17.44 7.98 0.39
CA ARG A 129 -18.63 7.34 -0.17
C ARG A 129 -18.29 6.02 -0.85
N ILE A 130 -17.28 6.00 -1.72
CA ILE A 130 -16.84 4.78 -2.43
C ILE A 130 -16.35 3.72 -1.45
N TYR A 131 -15.60 4.11 -0.41
CA TYR A 131 -15.17 3.16 0.62
C TYR A 131 -16.36 2.53 1.35
N ALA A 132 -17.38 3.32 1.71
CA ALA A 132 -18.57 2.82 2.38
C ALA A 132 -19.40 1.87 1.48
N GLU A 133 -19.65 2.27 0.23
CA GLU A 133 -20.50 1.50 -0.70
C GLU A 133 -19.85 0.23 -1.23
N SER A 134 -18.51 0.19 -1.31
CA SER A 134 -17.76 -1.00 -1.73
C SER A 134 -17.64 -2.07 -0.63
N ASN A 135 -18.46 -2.00 0.42
CA ASN A 135 -18.31 -2.83 1.62
C ASN A 135 -16.88 -2.80 2.17
N LYS A 136 -16.25 -1.61 2.16
CA LYS A 136 -14.89 -1.36 2.64
C LYS A 136 -13.78 -2.04 1.83
N MET A 137 -14.07 -2.53 0.62
CA MET A 137 -13.09 -3.22 -0.22
C MET A 137 -12.31 -2.27 -1.14
N ARG A 138 -12.90 -1.14 -1.56
CA ARG A 138 -12.25 -0.16 -2.42
C ARG A 138 -11.88 1.08 -1.61
N ASN A 139 -10.59 1.22 -1.32
CA ASN A 139 -10.07 2.37 -0.59
C ASN A 139 -9.42 3.39 -1.54
N GLU A 140 -10.22 4.32 -2.05
CA GLU A 140 -9.72 5.42 -2.88
C GLU A 140 -8.82 6.37 -2.09
N THR A 141 -9.02 6.52 -0.77
CA THR A 141 -8.17 7.41 0.04
C THR A 141 -6.72 6.90 0.07
N HIS A 142 -6.54 5.59 0.29
CA HIS A 142 -5.21 4.96 0.22
C HIS A 142 -4.60 5.16 -1.17
N ARG A 143 -5.36 4.86 -2.24
CA ARG A 143 -4.87 5.02 -3.61
C ARG A 143 -4.45 6.45 -3.96
N ILE A 144 -5.15 7.47 -3.45
CA ILE A 144 -4.74 8.86 -3.61
C ILE A 144 -3.41 9.14 -2.91
N CYS A 145 -3.19 8.59 -1.71
CA CYS A 145 -1.88 8.67 -1.05
C CYS A 145 -0.78 8.06 -1.91
N ASP A 146 -1.04 6.93 -2.56
CA ASP A 146 -0.08 6.26 -3.45
C ASP A 146 0.23 7.15 -4.66
N ILE A 147 -0.81 7.67 -5.33
CA ILE A 147 -0.70 8.53 -6.52
C ILE A 147 0.01 9.86 -6.21
N LEU A 148 -0.11 10.37 -4.98
CA LEU A 148 0.59 11.57 -4.53
C LEU A 148 1.99 11.28 -3.96
N GLY A 149 2.42 10.02 -3.92
CA GLY A 149 3.73 9.60 -3.40
C GLY A 149 3.84 9.62 -1.88
N LEU A 150 2.73 9.85 -1.16
CA LEU A 150 2.72 9.93 0.29
C LEU A 150 3.05 8.57 0.94
N GLU A 151 2.52 7.46 0.41
CA GLU A 151 2.84 6.13 0.95
C GLU A 151 4.33 5.81 0.79
N THR A 152 4.92 6.09 -0.37
CA THR A 152 6.36 5.88 -0.60
C THR A 152 7.23 6.70 0.35
N VAL A 153 6.90 7.98 0.59
CA VAL A 153 7.66 8.82 1.53
C VAL A 153 7.51 8.31 2.97
N VAL A 154 6.32 7.82 3.35
CA VAL A 154 6.10 7.21 4.67
C VAL A 154 6.90 5.92 4.82
N ASP A 155 6.94 5.06 3.79
CA ASP A 155 7.79 3.86 3.75
C ASP A 155 9.26 4.23 3.94
N GLU A 156 9.75 5.22 3.21
CA GLU A 156 11.14 5.68 3.31
C GLU A 156 11.47 6.18 4.73
N ILE A 157 10.63 7.02 5.33
CA ILE A 157 10.82 7.52 6.70
C ILE A 157 10.84 6.37 7.72
N ALA A 158 10.02 5.34 7.50
CA ALA A 158 9.89 4.21 8.43
C ALA A 158 11.02 3.18 8.30
N HIS A 159 11.57 3.00 7.10
CA HIS A 159 12.37 1.83 6.75
C HIS A 159 13.74 2.13 6.15
N LYS A 160 14.03 3.36 5.73
CA LYS A 160 15.36 3.69 5.18
C LYS A 160 16.42 3.47 6.26
N ILE A 161 17.36 2.59 5.95
CA ILE A 161 18.55 2.32 6.74
C ILE A 161 19.73 2.64 5.85
N VAL A 162 20.57 3.57 6.29
CA VAL A 162 21.88 3.82 5.67
C VAL A 162 22.93 3.16 6.53
N SER A 163 23.71 2.26 5.93
CA SER A 163 24.73 1.51 6.63
C SER A 163 26.04 2.30 6.78
N ASP A 164 26.78 1.97 7.84
CA ASP A 164 28.16 2.42 8.05
C ASP A 164 29.18 1.60 7.25
N THR A 165 28.79 0.44 6.75
CA THR A 165 29.70 -0.53 6.10
C THR A 165 29.82 -0.35 4.59
N GLY A 166 29.12 0.63 4.01
CA GLY A 166 29.11 0.91 2.57
C GLY A 166 28.16 0.04 1.75
N THR A 167 27.47 -0.93 2.38
CA THR A 167 26.39 -1.70 1.78
C THR A 167 25.14 -1.49 2.62
N ASP A 168 24.08 -0.99 2.00
CA ASP A 168 22.76 -0.84 2.63
C ASP A 168 22.00 -2.18 2.61
N PRO A 169 21.07 -2.43 3.55
CA PRO A 169 20.15 -3.57 3.43
C PRO A 169 19.25 -3.38 2.20
N THR A 170 18.63 -4.47 1.74
CA THR A 170 17.67 -4.41 0.62
C THR A 170 16.60 -3.36 0.90
N SER A 171 16.41 -2.43 -0.05
CA SER A 171 15.44 -1.34 0.12
C SER A 171 14.02 -1.88 0.30
N SER A 172 13.29 -1.27 1.23
CA SER A 172 11.84 -1.48 1.34
C SER A 172 11.10 -0.84 0.17
N ALA A 173 9.86 -1.23 -0.03
CA ALA A 173 8.88 -0.50 -0.83
C ALA A 173 7.49 -0.75 -0.25
N ILE A 174 6.52 0.05 -0.69
CA ILE A 174 5.12 -0.06 -0.24
C ILE A 174 4.58 -1.49 -0.38
N LEU A 175 3.77 -1.92 0.59
CA LEU A 175 3.17 -3.26 0.60
C LEU A 175 2.17 -3.46 -0.55
N GLY A 176 1.43 -2.40 -0.86
CA GLY A 176 0.25 -2.48 -1.71
C GLY A 176 -0.93 -3.20 -1.04
N PRO A 177 -2.13 -3.11 -1.63
CA PRO A 177 -3.37 -3.59 -0.99
C PRO A 177 -3.61 -5.10 -1.12
N PHE A 178 -2.71 -5.83 -1.79
CA PHE A 178 -3.00 -7.19 -2.26
C PHE A 178 -2.26 -8.30 -1.53
N TRP A 179 -1.53 -8.01 -0.44
CA TRP A 179 -0.93 -9.05 0.39
C TRP A 179 -2.00 -9.90 1.10
N SER A 180 -1.75 -11.21 1.24
CA SER A 180 -2.66 -12.14 1.90
C SER A 180 -1.96 -12.83 3.07
N PRO A 181 -2.43 -12.68 4.32
CA PRO A 181 -1.85 -13.39 5.47
C PRO A 181 -2.01 -14.91 5.35
N ASN A 182 -2.98 -15.37 4.55
CA ASN A 182 -3.33 -16.78 4.37
C ASN A 182 -2.53 -17.47 3.25
N ALA A 183 -1.54 -16.80 2.64
CA ALA A 183 -0.67 -17.43 1.66
C ALA A 183 0.00 -18.69 2.26
N PRO A 184 -0.03 -19.85 1.56
CA PRO A 184 0.45 -21.11 2.10
C PRO A 184 1.98 -21.18 2.13
N PHE A 185 2.53 -21.91 3.11
CA PHE A 185 3.90 -22.38 3.00
C PHE A 185 4.03 -23.41 1.88
N ARG A 186 5.11 -23.33 1.13
CA ARG A 186 5.47 -24.24 0.04
C ARG A 186 6.91 -24.69 0.22
N GLU A 187 7.23 -25.86 -0.30
CA GLU A 187 8.60 -26.39 -0.28
C GLU A 187 9.50 -25.61 -1.25
N ASN A 188 10.78 -25.46 -0.90
CA ASN A 188 11.78 -24.93 -1.84
C ASN A 188 11.84 -25.83 -3.09
N GLY A 189 11.90 -25.21 -4.27
CA GLY A 189 11.77 -25.86 -5.57
C GLY A 189 10.33 -26.13 -6.00
N GLY A 190 9.36 -25.76 -5.17
CA GLY A 190 7.94 -25.74 -5.52
C GLY A 190 7.58 -24.59 -6.46
N THR A 191 6.30 -24.51 -6.81
CA THR A 191 5.74 -23.45 -7.67
C THR A 191 4.62 -22.70 -6.95
N ILE A 192 4.54 -21.39 -7.16
CA ILE A 192 3.38 -20.59 -6.76
C ILE A 192 2.29 -20.56 -7.84
N ILE A 193 2.57 -21.05 -9.05
CA ILE A 193 1.60 -21.15 -10.15
C ILE A 193 0.67 -22.34 -9.88
N GLN A 194 -0.54 -22.08 -9.38
CA GLN A 194 -1.56 -23.11 -9.12
C GLN A 194 -2.51 -23.25 -10.30
N ASN A 195 -2.74 -22.15 -11.01
CA ASN A 195 -3.57 -22.07 -12.20
C ASN A 195 -2.71 -21.53 -13.35
N PRO A 196 -2.17 -22.42 -14.21
CA PRO A 196 -1.40 -22.01 -15.37
C PRO A 196 -2.20 -21.09 -16.30
N ASN A 197 -1.55 -20.07 -16.83
CA ASN A 197 -2.10 -19.16 -17.82
C ASN A 197 -1.27 -19.31 -19.11
N PRO A 198 -1.88 -19.50 -20.29
CA PRO A 198 -1.15 -19.72 -21.55
C PRO A 198 -0.15 -18.62 -21.94
N THR A 199 -0.32 -17.40 -21.45
CA THR A 199 0.59 -16.28 -21.74
C THR A 199 1.65 -16.07 -20.65
N GLY A 200 1.63 -16.88 -19.59
CA GLY A 200 2.59 -16.79 -18.48
C GLY A 200 3.95 -17.37 -18.87
N ARG A 201 5.00 -16.57 -18.66
CA ARG A 201 6.40 -16.98 -18.86
C ARG A 201 6.97 -17.44 -17.53
N VAL A 202 7.37 -18.72 -17.41
CA VAL A 202 7.79 -19.29 -16.13
C VAL A 202 9.24 -18.90 -15.82
N CYS A 203 9.48 -18.43 -14.61
CA CYS A 203 10.77 -18.03 -14.08
C CYS A 203 11.12 -18.83 -12.81
N LEU A 204 12.36 -19.31 -12.73
CA LEU A 204 12.97 -19.80 -11.50
C LEU A 204 13.57 -18.60 -10.74
N VAL A 205 12.98 -18.25 -9.60
CA VAL A 205 13.55 -17.24 -8.70
C VAL A 205 14.35 -17.97 -7.62
N HIS A 206 15.57 -17.53 -7.37
CA HIS A 206 16.46 -18.12 -6.36
C HIS A 206 17.42 -17.08 -5.78
N GLY A 207 18.02 -17.40 -4.64
CA GLY A 207 19.06 -16.57 -4.03
C GLY A 207 19.31 -16.88 -2.56
N VAL A 208 20.02 -15.98 -1.88
CA VAL A 208 20.42 -16.10 -0.48
C VAL A 208 19.88 -14.92 0.34
N ILE A 209 19.33 -15.23 1.51
CA ILE A 209 18.98 -14.24 2.54
C ILE A 209 20.14 -14.16 3.52
N SER A 210 20.69 -12.95 3.72
CA SER A 210 21.94 -12.74 4.47
C SER A 210 21.85 -11.58 5.46
N ASP A 211 22.69 -11.64 6.49
CA ASP A 211 22.85 -10.62 7.53
C ASP A 211 23.71 -9.46 7.02
N LEU A 212 23.19 -8.23 7.15
CA LEU A 212 23.85 -6.99 6.74
C LEU A 212 25.25 -6.78 7.34
N VAL A 213 25.44 -7.15 8.61
CA VAL A 213 26.63 -6.87 9.41
C VAL A 213 27.70 -7.95 9.21
N THR A 214 27.28 -9.21 9.23
CA THR A 214 28.21 -10.36 9.20
C THR A 214 28.40 -10.95 7.81
N GLY A 215 27.49 -10.65 6.86
CA GLY A 215 27.44 -11.27 5.54
C GLY A 215 27.07 -12.75 5.56
N LYS A 216 26.74 -13.32 6.73
CA LYS A 216 26.39 -14.74 6.86
C LYS A 216 24.96 -14.99 6.40
N PRO A 217 24.66 -16.20 5.88
CA PRO A 217 23.30 -16.58 5.56
C PRO A 217 22.40 -16.58 6.81
N ILE A 218 21.10 -16.39 6.60
CA ILE A 218 20.06 -16.42 7.63
C ILE A 218 19.16 -17.64 7.43
N PRO A 219 19.48 -18.79 8.06
CA PRO A 219 18.64 -19.98 7.99
C PRO A 219 17.24 -19.74 8.56
N GLY A 220 16.24 -20.37 7.95
CA GLY A 220 14.87 -20.32 8.47
C GLY A 220 14.12 -19.01 8.23
N ALA A 221 14.75 -17.99 7.64
CA ALA A 221 14.07 -16.79 7.16
C ALA A 221 12.92 -17.16 6.20
N VAL A 222 11.83 -16.42 6.27
CA VAL A 222 10.64 -16.67 5.46
C VAL A 222 10.59 -15.66 4.31
N PHE A 223 10.57 -16.17 3.09
CA PHE A 223 10.35 -15.41 1.86
C PHE A 223 8.87 -15.55 1.45
N ASP A 224 8.07 -14.53 1.70
CA ASP A 224 6.67 -14.44 1.28
C ASP A 224 6.59 -13.69 -0.06
N ILE A 225 5.94 -14.27 -1.06
CA ILE A 225 5.81 -13.72 -2.41
C ILE A 225 4.36 -13.69 -2.85
N TRP A 226 3.99 -12.61 -3.54
CA TRP A 226 2.75 -12.51 -4.31
C TRP A 226 2.95 -11.68 -5.58
N GLN A 227 2.23 -12.05 -6.64
CA GLN A 227 2.23 -11.30 -7.89
C GLN A 227 0.89 -11.42 -8.61
N ALA A 228 0.65 -10.52 -9.56
CA ALA A 228 -0.43 -10.67 -10.53
C ALA A 228 -0.12 -11.82 -11.51
N SER A 229 -1.17 -12.42 -12.08
CA SER A 229 -1.05 -13.34 -13.21
C SER A 229 -0.66 -12.62 -14.49
N SER A 230 -0.40 -13.38 -15.57
CA SER A 230 0.02 -12.82 -16.86
C SER A 230 -1.04 -11.94 -17.52
N ASN A 231 -2.27 -11.94 -17.02
CA ASN A 231 -3.35 -11.02 -17.40
C ASN A 231 -3.44 -9.75 -16.54
N GLY A 232 -2.47 -9.53 -15.64
CA GLY A 232 -2.41 -8.35 -14.76
C GLY A 232 -3.38 -8.39 -13.57
N LYS A 233 -4.01 -9.53 -13.27
CA LYS A 233 -4.96 -9.68 -12.16
C LYS A 233 -4.41 -10.58 -11.06
N TYR A 234 -4.65 -10.19 -9.81
CA TYR A 234 -4.53 -11.07 -8.65
C TYR A 234 -5.69 -12.07 -8.57
N ASP A 235 -5.47 -13.17 -7.86
CA ASP A 235 -6.42 -14.26 -7.65
C ASP A 235 -7.85 -13.80 -7.33
N PHE A 236 -8.03 -12.93 -6.35
CA PHE A 236 -9.37 -12.46 -5.93
C PHE A 236 -10.07 -11.58 -6.98
N GLN A 237 -9.33 -11.02 -7.95
CA GLN A 237 -9.87 -10.20 -9.04
C GLN A 237 -10.29 -11.05 -10.25
N ASP A 238 -9.97 -12.34 -10.24
CA ASP A 238 -10.19 -13.26 -11.36
C ASP A 238 -10.60 -14.67 -10.85
N PRO A 239 -11.65 -14.78 -10.01
CA PRO A 239 -12.01 -16.03 -9.35
C PRO A 239 -12.47 -17.14 -10.30
N GLU A 240 -12.79 -16.81 -11.55
CA GLU A 240 -13.16 -17.77 -12.59
C GLU A 240 -11.94 -18.53 -13.16
N ASN A 241 -10.76 -17.91 -13.13
CA ASN A 241 -9.52 -18.47 -13.70
C ASN A 241 -8.43 -18.74 -12.65
N GLN A 242 -8.57 -18.19 -11.44
CA GLN A 242 -7.57 -18.27 -10.38
C GLN A 242 -8.21 -18.78 -9.09
N THR A 243 -7.68 -19.89 -8.58
CA THR A 243 -8.03 -20.38 -7.24
C THR A 243 -7.42 -19.46 -6.17
N PRO A 244 -8.03 -19.36 -4.97
CA PRO A 244 -7.46 -18.57 -3.88
C PRO A 244 -6.01 -18.96 -3.58
N ASN A 245 -5.14 -17.96 -3.47
CA ASN A 245 -3.70 -18.07 -3.31
C ASN A 245 -2.94 -18.67 -4.52
N ASN A 246 -3.51 -18.60 -5.72
CA ASN A 246 -2.72 -18.67 -6.95
C ASN A 246 -1.67 -17.54 -6.97
N LEU A 247 -0.44 -17.85 -7.39
CA LEU A 247 0.69 -16.91 -7.46
C LEU A 247 1.02 -16.25 -6.11
N ARG A 248 0.79 -16.99 -5.04
CA ARG A 248 1.20 -16.65 -3.67
C ARG A 248 1.90 -17.84 -3.01
N GLY A 249 2.90 -17.56 -2.18
CA GLY A 249 3.57 -18.60 -1.42
C GLY A 249 4.58 -18.07 -0.42
N LYS A 250 4.80 -18.85 0.63
CA LYS A 250 5.85 -18.61 1.62
C LYS A 250 6.88 -19.74 1.54
N PHE A 251 8.14 -19.38 1.45
CA PHE A 251 9.26 -20.32 1.37
C PHE A 251 10.19 -20.11 2.55
N ARG A 252 10.73 -21.18 3.11
CA ARG A 252 11.68 -21.11 4.22
C ARG A 252 13.08 -21.29 3.70
N ALA A 253 13.97 -20.36 4.01
CA ALA A 253 15.38 -20.47 3.67
C ALA A 253 16.01 -21.70 4.33
N ASP A 254 16.85 -22.41 3.59
CA ASP A 254 17.56 -23.60 4.06
C ASP A 254 18.68 -23.25 5.07
N GLU A 255 19.48 -24.24 5.49
CA GLU A 255 20.60 -24.05 6.42
C GLU A 255 21.72 -23.14 5.89
N ASN A 256 21.72 -22.85 4.58
CA ASN A 256 22.64 -21.94 3.91
C ASN A 256 21.95 -20.63 3.53
N GLY A 257 20.75 -20.34 4.08
CA GLY A 257 19.98 -19.13 3.79
C GLY A 257 19.40 -19.10 2.37
N LYS A 258 19.42 -20.20 1.63
CA LYS A 258 18.96 -20.26 0.25
C LYS A 258 17.46 -20.47 0.15
N TYR A 259 16.86 -19.86 -0.85
CA TYR A 259 15.48 -20.09 -1.25
C TYR A 259 15.43 -20.25 -2.78
N TRP A 260 14.44 -21.01 -3.27
CA TRP A 260 14.18 -21.10 -4.70
C TRP A 260 12.76 -21.58 -4.97
N PHE A 261 12.11 -21.05 -6.01
CA PHE A 261 10.76 -21.43 -6.41
C PHE A 261 10.46 -21.00 -7.85
N TYR A 262 9.42 -21.58 -8.43
CA TYR A 262 8.91 -21.21 -9.75
C TYR A 262 7.74 -20.24 -9.65
N CYS A 263 7.78 -19.16 -10.42
CA CYS A 263 6.74 -18.17 -10.55
C CYS A 263 6.62 -17.70 -12.01
N TYR A 264 5.83 -16.66 -12.28
CA TYR A 264 5.86 -16.00 -13.58
C TYR A 264 6.84 -14.83 -13.59
N HIS A 265 7.42 -14.56 -14.76
CA HIS A 265 7.86 -13.21 -15.10
C HIS A 265 6.66 -12.27 -14.92
N PRO A 266 6.81 -11.16 -14.18
CA PRO A 266 5.68 -10.31 -13.86
C PRO A 266 5.16 -9.58 -15.10
N THR A 267 3.91 -9.12 -15.03
CA THR A 267 3.26 -8.30 -16.07
C THR A 267 2.82 -6.97 -15.48
N ALA A 268 3.01 -5.89 -16.22
CA ALA A 268 2.51 -4.56 -15.86
C ALA A 268 0.98 -4.54 -15.80
N TYR A 269 0.41 -3.71 -14.94
CA TYR A 269 -1.04 -3.54 -14.85
C TYR A 269 -1.41 -2.10 -14.51
N SER A 270 -2.63 -1.72 -14.85
CA SER A 270 -3.16 -0.40 -14.52
C SER A 270 -3.88 -0.39 -13.18
N LEU A 271 -3.84 0.76 -12.50
CA LEU A 271 -4.86 1.11 -11.51
C LEU A 271 -6.23 1.20 -12.21
N PRO A 272 -7.35 0.99 -11.48
CA PRO A 272 -8.69 1.20 -12.01
C PRO A 272 -8.85 2.62 -12.57
N GLN A 273 -9.41 2.70 -13.78
CA GLN A 273 -9.65 3.96 -14.52
C GLN A 273 -11.06 4.49 -14.28
N ASP A 274 -11.56 4.32 -13.06
CA ASP A 274 -12.85 4.82 -12.62
C ASP A 274 -12.69 5.52 -11.27
N GLY A 275 -13.63 6.42 -10.95
CA GLY A 275 -13.66 7.12 -9.67
C GLY A 275 -12.59 8.22 -9.50
N PRO A 276 -12.44 8.74 -8.26
CA PRO A 276 -11.64 9.92 -7.96
C PRO A 276 -10.13 9.77 -8.24
N SER A 277 -9.53 8.61 -7.99
CA SER A 277 -8.10 8.40 -8.29
C SER A 277 -7.80 8.54 -9.78
N TRP A 278 -8.69 8.04 -10.63
CA TRP A 278 -8.56 8.23 -12.06
C TRP A 278 -8.72 9.70 -12.45
N GLN A 279 -9.72 10.39 -11.91
CA GLN A 279 -9.90 11.82 -12.13
C GLN A 279 -8.66 12.63 -11.72
N LEU A 280 -8.03 12.27 -10.59
CA LEU A 280 -6.79 12.92 -10.13
C LEU A 280 -5.65 12.71 -11.13
N LEU A 281 -5.45 11.48 -11.63
CA LEU A 281 -4.46 11.21 -12.66
C LEU A 281 -4.73 12.01 -13.94
N GLN A 282 -5.98 12.11 -14.37
CA GLN A 282 -6.37 12.92 -15.53
C GLN A 282 -6.08 14.41 -15.33
N MET A 283 -6.33 14.95 -14.13
CA MET A 283 -6.02 16.36 -13.80
C MET A 283 -4.53 16.66 -13.86
N MET A 284 -3.67 15.67 -13.58
CA MET A 284 -2.21 15.79 -13.65
C MET A 284 -1.62 15.35 -15.00
N ASP A 285 -2.46 14.94 -15.98
CA ASP A 285 -2.02 14.34 -17.24
C ASP A 285 -1.09 13.13 -17.04
N ARG A 286 -1.43 12.24 -16.10
CA ARG A 286 -0.66 11.05 -15.74
C ARG A 286 -1.35 9.75 -16.14
N HIS A 287 -0.56 8.73 -16.47
CA HIS A 287 -1.07 7.37 -16.75
C HIS A 287 -1.30 6.55 -15.46
N PRO A 288 -2.16 5.51 -15.50
CA PRO A 288 -2.47 4.67 -14.35
C PRO A 288 -1.57 3.42 -14.24
N MET A 289 -0.61 3.25 -15.14
CA MET A 289 0.22 2.05 -15.20
C MET A 289 1.21 1.95 -14.03
N ARG A 290 1.30 0.74 -13.48
CA ARG A 290 2.41 0.28 -12.68
C ARG A 290 3.31 -0.61 -13.53
N PRO A 291 4.65 -0.50 -13.43
CA PRO A 291 5.55 -1.44 -14.09
C PRO A 291 5.28 -2.87 -13.62
N ALA A 292 5.65 -3.86 -14.42
CA ALA A 292 5.65 -5.25 -14.00
C ALA A 292 6.44 -5.40 -12.70
N HIS A 293 5.88 -6.10 -11.71
CA HIS A 293 6.59 -6.37 -10.47
C HIS A 293 6.18 -7.66 -9.77
N ILE A 294 7.10 -8.14 -8.94
CA ILE A 294 6.88 -9.19 -7.94
C ILE A 294 6.92 -8.50 -6.57
N HIS A 295 5.93 -8.72 -5.72
CA HIS A 295 6.04 -8.31 -4.33
C HIS A 295 6.71 -9.39 -3.49
N ILE A 296 7.55 -8.97 -2.55
CA ILE A 296 8.17 -9.87 -1.58
C ILE A 296 8.09 -9.28 -0.18
N MET A 297 7.96 -10.15 0.82
CA MET A 297 8.11 -9.82 2.23
C MET A 297 9.01 -10.86 2.87
N VAL A 298 10.17 -10.44 3.35
CA VAL A 298 11.17 -11.32 3.95
C VAL A 298 11.24 -11.05 5.45
N THR A 299 11.06 -12.11 6.26
CA THR A 299 10.97 -11.99 7.72
C THR A 299 11.82 -13.01 8.45
N HIS A 300 12.36 -12.61 9.60
CA HIS A 300 13.01 -13.48 10.57
C HIS A 300 12.86 -12.88 11.97
N ALA A 301 12.86 -13.70 13.02
CA ALA A 301 12.61 -13.25 14.39
C ALA A 301 13.67 -12.26 14.91
N ASP A 302 14.90 -12.34 14.41
CA ASP A 302 16.04 -11.54 14.88
C ASP A 302 16.38 -10.34 13.97
N TYR A 303 15.70 -10.22 12.83
CA TYR A 303 15.99 -9.20 11.81
C TYR A 303 14.79 -8.28 11.60
N LYS A 304 15.09 -7.08 11.10
CA LYS A 304 14.05 -6.21 10.55
C LYS A 304 13.52 -6.85 9.28
N GLY A 305 12.20 -7.00 9.19
CA GLY A 305 11.58 -7.51 7.97
C GLY A 305 11.75 -6.51 6.83
N CYS A 306 11.83 -7.02 5.60
CA CYS A 306 11.88 -6.21 4.39
C CYS A 306 10.65 -6.55 3.54
N THR A 307 9.74 -5.59 3.41
CA THR A 307 8.67 -5.62 2.40
C THR A 307 9.17 -4.81 1.21
N THR A 308 9.18 -5.40 0.02
CA THR A 308 9.67 -4.71 -1.17
C THR A 308 9.06 -5.28 -2.45
N GLN A 309 9.48 -4.75 -3.60
CA GLN A 309 9.01 -5.11 -4.92
C GLN A 309 10.20 -5.25 -5.88
N LEU A 310 10.14 -6.18 -6.83
CA LEU A 310 11.20 -6.40 -7.83
C LEU A 310 10.65 -6.09 -9.22
N TYR A 311 11.38 -5.30 -10.01
CA TYR A 311 10.93 -4.77 -11.31
C TYR A 311 11.85 -5.24 -12.45
N PRO A 312 11.34 -5.82 -13.54
CA PRO A 312 12.16 -6.10 -14.72
C PRO A 312 12.75 -4.81 -15.29
N LYS A 313 14.06 -4.82 -15.57
CA LYS A 313 14.81 -3.66 -16.10
C LYS A 313 14.35 -3.15 -17.46
N ASP A 314 13.61 -3.95 -18.20
CA ASP A 314 13.10 -3.66 -19.54
C ASP A 314 11.63 -3.20 -19.55
N ASP A 315 11.02 -3.00 -18.38
CA ASP A 315 9.65 -2.50 -18.29
C ASP A 315 9.56 -1.01 -18.69
N PRO A 316 8.62 -0.62 -19.57
CA PRO A 316 8.52 0.76 -20.06
C PRO A 316 7.99 1.77 -19.03
N TRP A 317 7.51 1.32 -17.87
CA TRP A 317 6.88 2.17 -16.85
C TRP A 317 7.77 2.41 -15.61
N LEU A 318 9.05 2.02 -15.65
CA LEU A 318 9.96 2.15 -14.51
C LEU A 318 10.11 3.60 -14.03
N GLU A 319 10.34 4.52 -14.96
CA GLU A 319 10.58 5.94 -14.64
C GLU A 319 9.30 6.68 -14.20
N THR A 320 8.14 6.13 -14.53
CA THR A 320 6.85 6.82 -14.40
C THR A 320 5.82 6.01 -13.61
N ASP A 321 6.24 5.04 -12.78
CA ASP A 321 5.34 4.26 -11.92
C ASP A 321 4.33 5.18 -11.23
N THR A 322 3.04 4.92 -11.46
CA THR A 322 1.97 5.81 -11.03
C THR A 322 1.92 5.99 -9.50
N VAL A 323 2.52 5.06 -8.74
CA VAL A 323 2.61 5.09 -7.28
C VAL A 323 4.02 5.31 -6.73
N PHE A 324 5.01 5.59 -7.60
CA PHE A 324 6.38 5.91 -7.20
C PHE A 324 7.06 4.87 -6.30
N ALA A 325 6.88 3.57 -6.56
CA ALA A 325 7.46 2.51 -5.72
C ALA A 325 8.84 2.01 -6.21
N VAL A 326 9.21 2.34 -7.44
CA VAL A 326 10.48 1.90 -8.07
C VAL A 326 11.68 2.56 -7.39
N LYS A 327 12.68 1.75 -7.06
CA LYS A 327 14.00 2.17 -6.57
C LYS A 327 15.08 1.45 -7.37
N ASP A 328 16.22 2.10 -7.61
CA ASP A 328 17.26 1.60 -8.51
C ASP A 328 17.78 0.19 -8.13
N ASP A 329 17.94 -0.09 -6.83
CA ASP A 329 18.41 -1.40 -6.34
C ASP A 329 17.36 -2.52 -6.42
N LEU A 330 16.13 -2.17 -6.78
CA LEU A 330 15.00 -3.09 -6.95
C LEU A 330 14.71 -3.41 -8.43
N ILE A 331 15.44 -2.77 -9.35
CA ILE A 331 15.40 -3.07 -10.78
C ILE A 331 16.29 -4.29 -11.05
N VAL A 332 15.71 -5.35 -11.59
CA VAL A 332 16.34 -6.67 -11.74
C VAL A 332 16.35 -7.16 -13.20
N ASP A 333 17.25 -8.11 -13.48
CA ASP A 333 17.43 -8.70 -14.81
C ASP A 333 16.97 -10.16 -14.84
N PHE A 334 15.86 -10.42 -15.52
CA PHE A 334 15.38 -11.78 -15.76
C PHE A 334 16.14 -12.39 -16.95
N LYS A 335 16.97 -13.40 -16.68
CA LYS A 335 17.88 -13.98 -17.69
C LYS A 335 17.27 -15.25 -18.29
N PRO A 336 17.53 -15.57 -19.57
CA PRO A 336 17.18 -16.86 -20.14
C PRO A 336 17.81 -18.03 -19.36
N LEU A 337 17.02 -19.04 -19.04
CA LEU A 337 17.47 -20.27 -18.40
C LEU A 337 17.43 -21.44 -19.40
N GLN A 338 18.52 -22.20 -19.47
CA GLN A 338 18.64 -23.39 -20.31
C GLN A 338 18.76 -24.64 -19.43
N GLY A 339 18.12 -25.74 -19.85
CA GLY A 339 18.24 -27.04 -19.17
C GLY A 339 17.33 -27.25 -17.96
N ASP A 340 16.37 -26.35 -17.72
CA ASP A 340 15.27 -26.56 -16.78
C ASP A 340 13.98 -26.85 -17.57
N ASP A 341 13.31 -27.96 -17.25
CA ASP A 341 12.11 -28.41 -17.98
C ASP A 341 10.85 -27.58 -17.67
N LYS A 342 10.91 -26.71 -16.65
CA LYS A 342 9.77 -25.94 -16.13
C LYS A 342 9.88 -24.45 -16.42
N ALA A 343 11.09 -23.90 -16.43
CA ALA A 343 11.34 -22.46 -16.54
C ALA A 343 12.18 -22.11 -17.78
N GLU A 344 11.78 -21.03 -18.44
CA GLU A 344 12.54 -20.43 -19.54
C GLU A 344 13.40 -19.23 -19.07
N LEU A 345 13.17 -18.75 -17.86
CA LEU A 345 13.87 -17.63 -17.26
C LEU A 345 14.38 -17.97 -15.86
N GLU A 346 15.41 -17.27 -15.42
CA GLU A 346 15.84 -17.23 -14.02
C GLU A 346 15.99 -15.80 -13.51
N LEU A 347 15.85 -15.66 -12.20
CA LEU A 347 16.17 -14.47 -11.45
C LEU A 347 16.94 -14.88 -10.19
N GLU A 348 18.24 -14.58 -10.18
CA GLU A 348 19.02 -14.60 -8.95
C GLU A 348 18.81 -13.27 -8.21
N TYR A 349 18.28 -13.34 -6.98
CA TYR A 349 18.07 -12.17 -6.15
C TYR A 349 18.50 -12.45 -4.71
N ASN A 350 19.45 -11.67 -4.21
CA ASN A 350 19.94 -11.81 -2.83
C ASN A 350 19.27 -10.76 -1.95
N VAL A 351 18.82 -11.18 -0.77
CA VAL A 351 18.16 -10.29 0.21
C VAL A 351 19.12 -10.06 1.36
N ILE A 352 19.31 -8.80 1.73
CA ILE A 352 20.16 -8.40 2.85
C ILE A 352 19.25 -7.81 3.93
N LEU A 353 19.22 -8.44 5.10
CA LEU A 353 18.43 -7.99 6.24
C LEU A 353 19.31 -7.38 7.33
N ALA A 354 18.86 -6.27 7.88
CA ALA A 354 19.49 -5.66 9.06
C ALA A 354 19.02 -6.35 10.35
N PRO A 355 19.90 -6.62 11.32
CA PRO A 355 19.50 -7.05 12.66
C PRO A 355 18.48 -6.09 13.30
N LYS A 356 17.57 -6.59 14.15
CA LYS A 356 16.50 -5.76 14.75
C LYS A 356 17.02 -4.56 15.54
N ASP A 357 18.14 -4.74 16.20
CA ASP A 357 18.81 -3.72 17.01
C ASP A 357 19.70 -2.78 16.19
N TYR A 358 19.99 -3.11 14.92
CA TYR A 358 20.80 -2.28 14.03
C TYR A 358 20.18 -0.88 13.86
N LYS A 359 20.95 0.17 14.09
CA LYS A 359 20.45 1.56 14.02
C LYS A 359 20.81 2.28 12.73
N GLY A 360 21.83 1.81 12.01
CA GLY A 360 22.39 2.54 10.86
C GLY A 360 22.92 3.92 11.24
N LYS A 361 23.22 4.74 10.23
CA LYS A 361 23.55 6.15 10.41
C LYS A 361 22.35 6.93 10.92
N VAL A 362 22.57 7.73 11.95
CA VAL A 362 21.61 8.73 12.43
C VAL A 362 22.03 10.07 11.83
N PHE A 363 21.15 10.68 11.05
CA PHE A 363 21.37 11.98 10.39
C PHE A 363 20.84 13.14 11.22
#